data_AF-A0A0Q9W7R6-F1
#
_entry.id   AF-A0A0Q9W7R6-F1
#
_cell.length_a   1.000
_cell.length_b   1.000
_cell.length_c   1.000
_cell.angle_alpha   90.00
_cell.angle_beta   90.00
_cell.angle_gamma   90.00
#
_symmetry.space_group_name_H-M   'P 1'
#
loop_
_entity.id
_entity.type
_entity.pdbx_description
1 polymer ?
#
loop_
_entity_poly.entity_id
_entity_poly.type
_entity_poly.pdbx_seq_one_letter_code
_entity_poly.pdbx_strand_id
1 'polypeptide(L)'
;MPILNYVVNCYLVLAPQRLYAVIRGGPYRKVFRGKTISVNGSPSRDLSLPKNAIQNLLFEWSCDSTKNNDKVCKLNMGSGKGFVIPSYTQANEQTLKFVLHIRSTYDYLRSAVAMQTILFSSFPRRYLNINIVCVTNCKGNKYISQLPIHLKGQCLYCRTKKITKWTWIVDKKLVGSSNRLILNVTKKMSITIYLNMEATHRYKQTSTYHGTSSIHLEKNLGPINTICYVKPLDGEAIETIFFIQCENKNALYKPLQYCVGIRSLLVDECKTDELIMVRLPPTSNVEVQVC
;
A
#
# COMPACT_ATOMS: atom_id res chain seq x y z
N MET A 1 17.56 -56.49 -5.43
CA MET A 1 17.72 -55.08 -5.83
C MET A 1 16.50 -54.29 -5.33
N PRO A 2 16.62 -53.42 -4.33
CA PRO A 2 15.51 -52.57 -3.92
C PRO A 2 15.49 -51.29 -4.78
N ILE A 3 14.32 -50.94 -5.27
CA ILE A 3 14.05 -49.69 -6.00
C ILE A 3 13.97 -48.58 -4.95
N LEU A 4 14.93 -47.66 -4.96
CA LEU A 4 14.89 -46.45 -4.13
C LEU A 4 13.87 -45.48 -4.75
N ASN A 5 12.69 -45.37 -4.14
CA ASN A 5 11.74 -44.31 -4.44
C ASN A 5 12.24 -43.00 -3.83
N TYR A 6 12.86 -42.13 -4.63
CA TYR A 6 13.14 -40.76 -4.24
C TYR A 6 11.82 -39.97 -4.18
N VAL A 7 11.33 -39.72 -2.98
CA VAL A 7 10.28 -38.72 -2.74
C VAL A 7 10.91 -37.35 -2.92
N VAL A 8 10.67 -36.72 -4.07
CA VAL A 8 11.09 -35.34 -4.32
C VAL A 8 10.11 -34.42 -3.59
N ASN A 9 10.50 -33.97 -2.40
CA ASN A 9 9.81 -32.87 -1.73
C ASN A 9 10.17 -31.57 -2.44
N CYS A 10 9.29 -31.08 -3.30
CA CYS A 10 9.39 -29.74 -3.85
C CYS A 10 9.03 -28.72 -2.77
N TYR A 11 10.03 -28.08 -2.16
CA TYR A 11 9.81 -26.95 -1.27
C TYR A 11 9.66 -25.68 -2.10
N LEU A 12 8.47 -25.09 -2.11
CA LEU A 12 8.25 -23.74 -2.63
C LEU A 12 8.84 -22.74 -1.63
N VAL A 13 10.03 -22.22 -1.93
CA VAL A 13 10.60 -21.08 -1.21
C VAL A 13 9.88 -19.82 -1.70
N LEU A 14 8.74 -19.50 -1.07
CA LEU A 14 8.08 -18.21 -1.26
C LEU A 14 8.96 -17.13 -0.64
N ALA A 15 9.66 -16.37 -1.48
CA ALA A 15 10.46 -15.24 -1.02
C ALA A 15 9.54 -14.23 -0.28
N PRO A 16 9.78 -13.98 1.02
CA PRO A 16 8.85 -13.26 1.88
C PRO A 16 8.87 -11.75 1.58
N GLN A 17 7.80 -11.24 0.98
CA GLN A 17 7.62 -9.80 0.79
C GLN A 17 7.01 -9.11 2.02
N ARG A 18 6.82 -7.80 1.96
CA ARG A 18 6.16 -7.04 3.02
C ARG A 18 4.64 -7.32 3.07
N LEU A 19 4.06 -7.38 4.27
CA LEU A 19 2.61 -7.32 4.44
C LEU A 19 2.11 -5.87 4.31
N TYR A 20 0.98 -5.70 3.64
CA TYR A 20 0.35 -4.40 3.44
C TYR A 20 -0.99 -4.34 4.17
N ALA A 21 -0.98 -3.70 5.34
CA ALA A 21 -2.17 -3.46 6.16
C ALA A 21 -2.95 -2.26 5.62
N VAL A 22 -4.27 -2.41 5.47
CA VAL A 22 -5.18 -1.37 4.99
C VAL A 22 -6.51 -1.46 5.70
N ILE A 23 -6.99 -0.32 6.21
CA ILE A 23 -8.36 -0.16 6.72
C ILE A 23 -9.18 0.60 5.67
N ARG A 24 -10.33 0.04 5.27
CA ARG A 24 -11.25 0.64 4.30
C ARG A 24 -11.76 2.00 4.80
N GLY A 25 -11.81 2.99 3.91
CA GLY A 25 -12.10 4.39 4.21
C GLY A 25 -10.85 5.27 4.32
N GLY A 26 -9.65 4.67 4.32
CA GLY A 26 -8.39 5.38 4.49
C GLY A 26 -8.06 5.64 5.97
N PRO A 27 -6.96 6.35 6.26
CA PRO A 27 -6.46 6.58 7.61
C PRO A 27 -7.24 7.66 8.38
N TYR A 28 -8.07 8.45 7.70
CA TYR A 28 -8.98 9.40 8.33
C TYR A 28 -10.34 9.41 7.62
N ARG A 29 -11.43 9.37 8.38
CA ARG A 29 -12.78 9.62 7.86
C ARG A 29 -13.68 10.31 8.88
N LYS A 30 -14.57 11.15 8.38
CA LYS A 30 -15.68 11.72 9.16
C LYS A 30 -16.96 10.96 8.86
N VAL A 31 -17.70 10.56 9.89
CA VAL A 31 -18.89 9.74 9.77
C VAL A 31 -20.07 10.30 10.56
N PHE A 32 -21.28 10.00 10.10
CA PHE A 32 -22.49 10.35 10.85
C PHE A 32 -22.75 9.30 11.93
N ARG A 33 -22.74 9.73 13.20
CA ARG A 33 -22.87 8.82 14.36
C ARG A 33 -24.22 8.08 14.43
N GLY A 34 -25.26 8.59 13.79
CA GLY A 34 -26.58 7.96 13.76
C GLY A 34 -26.72 6.83 12.74
N LYS A 35 -25.62 6.39 12.12
CA LYS A 35 -25.58 5.23 11.23
C LYS A 35 -24.59 4.21 11.74
N THR A 36 -24.88 2.94 11.47
CA THR A 36 -23.96 1.84 11.68
C THR A 36 -22.71 2.03 10.83
N ILE A 37 -21.53 1.95 11.46
CA ILE A 37 -20.24 2.16 10.79
C ILE A 37 -19.49 0.83 10.72
N SER A 38 -19.14 0.39 9.52
CA SER A 38 -18.24 -0.77 9.33
C SER A 38 -16.78 -0.31 9.31
N VAL A 39 -15.94 -0.98 10.12
CA VAL A 39 -14.48 -0.91 10.09
C VAL A 39 -13.98 -2.22 9.52
N ASN A 40 -13.20 -2.17 8.43
CA ASN A 40 -12.90 -3.37 7.65
C ASN A 40 -11.46 -3.36 7.13
N GLY A 41 -10.69 -4.36 7.55
CA GLY A 41 -9.29 -4.61 7.20
C GLY A 41 -9.09 -5.61 6.06
N SER A 42 -10.16 -6.21 5.52
CA SER A 42 -10.09 -7.19 4.40
C SER A 42 -9.32 -6.75 3.15
N PRO A 43 -9.16 -5.46 2.82
CA PRO A 43 -8.28 -5.06 1.71
C PRO A 43 -6.78 -5.26 1.98
N SER A 44 -6.41 -5.60 3.22
CA SER A 44 -5.04 -5.95 3.59
C SER A 44 -4.57 -7.20 2.86
N ARG A 45 -3.26 -7.30 2.64
CA ARG A 45 -2.70 -8.31 1.73
C ARG A 45 -1.23 -8.62 2.01
N ASP A 46 -0.85 -9.85 1.74
CA ASP A 46 0.52 -10.23 1.50
C ASP A 46 0.92 -9.78 0.08
N LEU A 47 2.02 -9.04 -0.04
CA LEU A 47 2.50 -8.59 -1.34
C LEU A 47 3.22 -9.69 -2.14
N SER A 48 3.64 -10.78 -1.48
CA SER A 48 4.21 -11.95 -2.16
C SER A 48 3.17 -12.69 -2.99
N LEU A 49 1.88 -12.53 -2.67
CA LEU A 49 0.78 -13.18 -3.34
C LEU A 49 0.21 -12.32 -4.49
N PRO A 50 -0.26 -12.96 -5.58
CA PRO A 50 -1.01 -12.30 -6.63
C PRO A 50 -2.22 -11.51 -6.09
N LYS A 51 -2.64 -10.46 -6.81
CA LYS A 51 -3.74 -9.57 -6.38
C LYS A 51 -5.06 -10.30 -6.08
N ASN A 52 -5.33 -11.40 -6.77
CA ASN A 52 -6.57 -12.16 -6.67
C ASN A 52 -6.42 -13.42 -5.80
N ALA A 53 -5.24 -13.66 -5.23
CA ALA A 53 -5.01 -14.81 -4.37
C ALA A 53 -5.73 -14.63 -3.02
N ILE A 54 -6.13 -15.76 -2.44
CA ILE A 54 -6.70 -15.81 -1.09
C ILE A 54 -5.63 -15.34 -0.11
N GLN A 55 -5.99 -14.37 0.72
CA GLN A 55 -5.11 -13.78 1.73
C GLN A 55 -5.35 -14.47 3.07
N ASN A 56 -4.35 -15.22 3.54
CA ASN A 56 -4.36 -15.87 4.85
C ASN A 56 -3.59 -15.00 5.84
N LEU A 57 -4.32 -14.10 6.49
CA LEU A 57 -3.78 -13.13 7.45
C LEU A 57 -4.52 -13.28 8.77
N LEU A 58 -3.78 -13.15 9.87
CA LEU A 58 -4.34 -12.95 11.19
C LEU A 58 -4.59 -11.44 11.37
N PHE A 59 -5.75 -11.10 11.92
CA PHE A 59 -6.14 -9.72 12.18
C PHE A 59 -6.20 -9.53 13.69
N GLU A 60 -5.70 -8.41 14.17
CA GLU A 60 -5.74 -8.01 15.57
C GLU A 60 -6.14 -6.54 15.61
N TRP A 61 -7.28 -6.24 16.24
CA TRP A 61 -7.77 -4.88 16.35
C TRP A 61 -7.55 -4.32 17.75
N SER A 62 -7.10 -3.08 17.81
CA SER A 62 -7.10 -2.29 19.03
C SER A 62 -7.64 -0.90 18.76
N CYS A 63 -8.04 -0.22 19.82
CA CYS A 63 -8.50 1.15 19.76
C CYS A 63 -7.84 1.96 20.87
N ASP A 64 -7.49 3.19 20.52
CA ASP A 64 -7.06 4.24 21.43
C ASP A 64 -8.09 5.38 21.40
N SER A 65 -8.60 5.74 22.57
CA SER A 65 -9.57 6.83 22.75
C SER A 65 -8.95 7.88 23.66
N THR A 66 -8.91 9.11 23.19
CA THR A 66 -8.49 10.27 24.00
C THR A 66 -9.48 10.61 25.12
N LYS A 67 -10.68 10.01 25.10
CA LYS A 67 -11.70 10.14 26.14
C LYS A 67 -12.07 8.74 26.62
N ASN A 68 -11.75 8.40 27.87
CA ASN A 68 -12.02 7.09 28.50
C ASN A 68 -13.43 6.59 28.17
N ASN A 69 -13.52 5.60 27.28
CA ASN A 69 -14.78 4.99 26.89
C ASN A 69 -14.57 3.51 26.61
N ASP A 70 -14.33 2.77 27.69
CA ASP A 70 -13.96 1.35 27.68
C ASP A 70 -15.03 0.45 27.04
N LYS A 71 -16.26 0.93 26.83
CA LYS A 71 -17.34 0.10 26.26
C LYS A 71 -17.14 -0.23 24.78
N VAL A 72 -16.47 0.64 24.01
CA VAL A 72 -16.26 0.45 22.56
C VAL A 72 -14.79 0.44 22.17
N CYS A 73 -13.96 1.18 22.91
CA CYS A 73 -12.54 1.27 22.64
C CYS A 73 -11.80 0.44 23.68
N LYS A 74 -11.22 -0.69 23.25
CA LYS A 74 -10.44 -1.59 24.10
C LYS A 74 -9.17 -2.02 23.39
N LEU A 75 -8.21 -2.48 24.18
CA LEU A 75 -7.17 -3.37 23.69
C LEU A 75 -7.82 -4.71 23.32
N ASN A 76 -7.41 -5.30 22.19
CA ASN A 76 -7.93 -6.56 21.67
C ASN A 76 -9.46 -6.56 21.44
N MET A 77 -9.90 -5.85 20.40
CA MET A 77 -11.30 -5.78 19.98
C MET A 77 -11.75 -7.00 19.16
N GLY A 78 -10.86 -7.99 18.96
CA GLY A 78 -11.14 -9.23 18.24
C GLY A 78 -10.23 -9.48 17.04
N SER A 79 -10.41 -10.66 16.44
CA SER A 79 -9.54 -11.22 15.40
C SER A 79 -10.17 -11.32 14.01
N GLY A 80 -11.39 -10.81 13.84
CA GLY A 80 -12.09 -10.82 12.56
C GLY A 80 -11.47 -9.84 11.54
N LYS A 81 -11.78 -10.02 10.25
CA LYS A 81 -11.38 -9.09 9.17
C LYS A 81 -11.94 -7.67 9.34
N GLY A 82 -12.90 -7.49 10.24
CA GLY A 82 -13.51 -6.21 10.55
C GLY A 82 -14.59 -6.37 11.60
N PHE A 83 -15.16 -5.25 12.01
CA PHE A 83 -16.23 -5.18 12.99
C PHE A 83 -17.18 -4.03 12.65
N VAL A 84 -18.25 -3.93 13.42
CA VAL A 84 -19.30 -2.95 13.22
C VAL A 84 -19.49 -2.14 14.49
N ILE A 85 -19.55 -0.81 14.34
CA ILE A 85 -19.86 0.12 15.41
C ILE A 85 -21.35 0.48 15.27
N PRO A 86 -22.20 0.15 16.25
CA PRO A 86 -23.63 0.46 16.19
C PRO A 86 -23.89 1.97 16.24
N SER A 87 -25.03 2.39 15.69
CA SER A 87 -25.46 3.78 15.71
C SER A 87 -25.58 4.33 17.13
N TYR A 88 -25.25 5.61 17.31
CA TYR A 88 -25.35 6.36 18.57
C TYR A 88 -24.52 5.83 19.75
N THR A 89 -23.66 4.83 19.56
CA THR A 89 -22.75 4.33 20.60
C THR A 89 -21.62 5.31 20.95
N GLN A 90 -21.31 6.24 20.04
CA GLN A 90 -20.27 7.26 20.23
C GLN A 90 -20.86 8.63 20.54
N ALA A 91 -20.17 9.38 21.40
CA ALA A 91 -20.49 10.77 21.71
C ALA A 91 -20.32 11.67 20.47
N ASN A 92 -20.98 12.82 20.49
CA ASN A 92 -20.85 13.79 19.41
C ASN A 92 -19.44 14.40 19.38
N GLU A 93 -18.89 14.57 18.17
CA GLU A 93 -17.51 15.01 17.91
C GLU A 93 -16.45 14.16 18.64
N GLN A 94 -16.78 12.91 18.96
CA GLN A 94 -15.82 11.96 19.48
C GLN A 94 -14.89 11.50 18.36
N THR A 95 -13.60 11.43 18.66
CA THR A 95 -12.60 10.87 17.76
C THR A 95 -12.07 9.58 18.35
N LEU A 96 -12.10 8.51 17.56
CA LEU A 96 -11.49 7.23 17.93
C LEU A 96 -10.39 6.87 16.94
N LYS A 97 -9.29 6.33 17.44
CA LYS A 97 -8.18 5.84 16.64
C LYS A 97 -8.14 4.32 16.70
N PHE A 98 -8.45 3.67 15.59
CA PHE A 98 -8.37 2.23 15.45
C PHE A 98 -7.01 1.85 14.87
N VAL A 99 -6.44 0.80 15.43
CA VAL A 99 -5.19 0.20 14.97
C VAL A 99 -5.51 -1.24 14.54
N LEU A 100 -5.14 -1.54 13.30
CA LEU A 100 -5.16 -2.88 12.75
C LEU A 100 -3.73 -3.39 12.70
N HIS A 101 -3.45 -4.45 13.43
CA HIS A 101 -2.25 -5.24 13.27
C HIS A 101 -2.60 -6.50 12.48
N ILE A 102 -1.80 -6.80 11.45
CA ILE A 102 -1.93 -8.05 10.70
C ILE A 102 -0.64 -8.85 10.82
N ARG A 103 -0.78 -10.17 10.81
CA ARG A 103 0.34 -11.13 10.72
C ARG A 103 0.08 -12.16 9.63
N SER A 104 1.15 -12.70 9.06
CA SER A 104 1.03 -13.87 8.17
C SER A 104 0.71 -15.11 9.00
N THR A 105 -0.12 -16.00 8.47
CA THR A 105 -0.37 -17.32 9.07
C THR A 105 0.78 -18.30 8.83
N TYR A 106 1.67 -17.99 7.89
CA TYR A 106 2.81 -18.84 7.52
C TYR A 106 4.12 -18.39 8.18
N ASP A 107 4.23 -17.10 8.51
CA ASP A 107 5.41 -16.51 9.15
C ASP A 107 4.95 -15.41 10.11
N TYR A 108 4.92 -15.73 11.40
CA TYR A 108 4.43 -14.83 12.44
C TYR A 108 5.33 -13.61 12.69
N LEU A 109 6.59 -13.65 12.24
CA LEU A 109 7.51 -12.52 12.35
C LEU A 109 7.14 -11.43 11.33
N ARG A 110 6.48 -11.81 10.23
CA ARG A 110 5.95 -10.85 9.25
C ARG A 110 4.66 -10.24 9.77
N SER A 111 4.73 -8.97 10.10
CA SER A 111 3.58 -8.18 10.51
C SER A 111 3.50 -6.83 9.81
N ALA A 112 2.32 -6.22 9.85
CA ALA A 112 2.12 -4.84 9.43
C ALA A 112 1.03 -4.16 10.24
N VAL A 113 1.11 -2.84 10.34
CA VAL A 113 0.16 -2.02 11.08
C VAL A 113 -0.50 -1.00 10.16
N ALA A 114 -1.81 -0.81 10.32
CA ALA A 114 -2.56 0.29 9.74
C ALA A 114 -3.33 1.03 10.84
N MET A 115 -3.48 2.34 10.69
CA MET A 115 -4.24 3.19 11.61
C MET A 115 -5.37 3.89 10.88
N GLN A 116 -6.53 3.99 11.53
CA GLN A 116 -7.66 4.79 11.05
C GLN A 116 -8.25 5.62 12.19
N THR A 117 -8.27 6.93 11.98
CA THR A 117 -8.96 7.87 12.85
C THR A 117 -10.38 8.12 12.30
N ILE A 118 -11.39 7.92 13.15
CA ILE A 118 -12.80 8.17 12.82
C ILE A 118 -13.33 9.30 13.69
N LEU A 119 -13.79 10.38 13.06
CA LEU A 119 -14.52 11.46 13.73
C LEU A 119 -16.04 11.21 13.61
N PHE A 120 -16.69 10.98 14.74
CA PHE A 120 -18.12 10.75 14.86
C PHE A 120 -18.85 12.08 15.03
N SER A 121 -19.63 12.48 14.04
CA SER A 121 -20.34 13.75 14.06
C SER A 121 -21.85 13.56 13.95
N SER A 122 -22.60 14.46 14.56
CA SER A 122 -24.06 14.52 14.41
C SER A 122 -24.50 15.31 13.18
N PHE A 123 -23.62 16.14 12.59
CA PHE A 123 -23.95 16.97 11.45
C PHE A 123 -22.74 17.29 10.55
N PRO A 124 -22.92 17.33 9.21
CA PRO A 124 -24.09 16.87 8.44
C PRO A 124 -24.35 15.36 8.51
N ARG A 125 -25.62 14.94 8.41
CA ARG A 125 -26.04 13.52 8.38
C ARG A 125 -25.65 12.76 7.08
N ARG A 126 -24.85 13.41 6.23
CA ARG A 126 -24.66 13.08 4.81
C ARG A 126 -23.20 12.80 4.46
N TYR A 127 -22.48 12.18 5.39
CA TYR A 127 -21.13 11.69 5.13
C TYR A 127 -21.14 10.41 4.26
N LEU A 128 -20.23 10.35 3.30
CA LEU A 128 -19.97 9.22 2.42
C LEU A 128 -18.57 8.67 2.68
N ASN A 129 -18.43 7.34 2.62
CA ASN A 129 -17.13 6.70 2.65
C ASN A 129 -16.50 6.75 1.26
N ILE A 130 -15.27 7.25 1.18
CA ILE A 130 -14.49 7.28 -0.05
C ILE A 130 -13.13 6.65 0.22
N ASN A 131 -12.53 6.09 -0.83
CA ASN A 131 -11.19 5.52 -0.81
C ASN A 131 -10.31 6.22 -1.84
N ILE A 132 -9.02 6.31 -1.53
CA ILE A 132 -7.98 6.58 -2.51
C ILE A 132 -7.41 5.24 -2.95
N VAL A 133 -7.57 4.93 -4.24
CA VAL A 133 -7.04 3.71 -4.85
C VAL A 133 -5.74 4.05 -5.55
N CYS A 134 -4.69 3.29 -5.23
CA CYS A 134 -3.43 3.34 -5.96
C CYS A 134 -3.58 2.73 -7.36
N VAL A 135 -3.22 3.48 -8.39
CA VAL A 135 -3.19 2.98 -9.77
C VAL A 135 -1.76 2.59 -10.14
N THR A 136 -0.81 3.53 -10.08
CA THR A 136 0.61 3.31 -10.36
C THR A 136 1.50 4.14 -9.42
N ASN A 137 2.71 3.64 -9.15
CA ASN A 137 3.73 4.28 -8.32
C ASN A 137 3.27 4.72 -6.90
N CYS A 138 2.46 3.89 -6.25
CA CYS A 138 1.96 4.13 -4.89
C CYS A 138 1.70 2.82 -4.12
N LYS A 139 2.18 1.68 -4.65
CA LYS A 139 1.89 0.36 -4.10
C LYS A 139 2.55 0.23 -2.73
N GLY A 140 1.85 -0.33 -1.76
CA GLY A 140 2.40 -0.50 -0.42
C GLY A 140 2.65 0.82 0.33
N ASN A 141 1.95 1.90 -0.06
CA ASN A 141 2.20 3.26 0.41
C ASN A 141 3.62 3.77 0.10
N LYS A 142 4.23 3.29 -0.98
CA LYS A 142 5.56 3.70 -1.43
C LYS A 142 5.53 4.28 -2.83
N TYR A 143 6.41 5.25 -3.10
CA TYR A 143 6.58 5.84 -4.44
C TYR A 143 8.05 6.02 -4.81
N ILE A 144 8.32 6.02 -6.11
CA ILE A 144 9.63 6.28 -6.72
C ILE A 144 9.61 7.71 -7.28
N SER A 145 10.64 8.51 -6.97
CA SER A 145 10.66 9.96 -7.28
C SER A 145 10.71 10.28 -8.78
N GLN A 146 11.22 9.38 -9.61
CA GLN A 146 11.33 9.57 -11.06
C GLN A 146 10.03 9.29 -11.81
N LEU A 147 9.04 8.68 -11.15
CA LEU A 147 7.78 8.27 -11.78
C LEU A 147 6.59 9.09 -11.24
N PRO A 148 5.58 9.39 -12.08
CA PRO A 148 4.36 10.02 -11.61
C PRO A 148 3.58 9.09 -10.67
N ILE A 149 3.10 9.64 -9.56
CA ILE A 149 2.15 8.96 -8.66
C ILE A 149 0.76 9.07 -9.28
N HIS A 150 0.09 7.94 -9.52
CA HIS A 150 -1.28 7.92 -10.06
C HIS A 150 -2.28 7.38 -9.04
N LEU A 151 -3.22 8.24 -8.64
CA LEU A 151 -4.28 7.92 -7.69
C LEU A 151 -5.65 8.06 -8.33
N LYS A 152 -6.61 7.30 -7.82
CA LYS A 152 -8.03 7.37 -8.20
C LYS A 152 -8.90 7.46 -6.97
N GLY A 153 -9.77 8.47 -6.92
CA GLY A 153 -10.84 8.57 -5.94
C GLY A 153 -11.95 7.57 -6.24
N GLN A 154 -12.36 6.81 -5.24
CA GLN A 154 -13.44 5.83 -5.34
C GLN A 154 -14.49 6.09 -4.26
N CYS A 155 -15.73 6.32 -4.67
CA CYS A 155 -16.85 6.43 -3.74
C CYS A 155 -17.41 5.05 -3.41
N LEU A 156 -17.49 4.70 -2.13
CA LEU A 156 -18.02 3.42 -1.68
C LEU A 156 -19.54 3.51 -1.52
N TYR A 157 -20.26 2.60 -2.17
CA TYR A 157 -21.73 2.49 -2.08
C TYR A 157 -22.52 3.72 -2.58
N CYS A 158 -22.01 4.42 -3.60
CA CYS A 158 -22.59 5.69 -4.07
C CYS A 158 -23.52 5.55 -5.29
N ARG A 159 -24.20 4.41 -5.44
CA ARG A 159 -25.05 4.10 -6.61
C ARG A 159 -26.11 5.19 -6.90
N THR A 160 -26.73 5.73 -5.85
CA THR A 160 -27.80 6.75 -5.96
C THR A 160 -27.29 8.19 -5.88
N LYS A 161 -25.98 8.38 -5.90
CA LYS A 161 -25.35 9.70 -5.78
C LYS A 161 -24.70 10.09 -7.10
N LYS A 162 -24.77 11.37 -7.45
CA LYS A 162 -24.02 11.98 -8.54
C LYS A 162 -22.88 12.76 -7.92
N ILE A 163 -21.66 12.38 -8.21
CA ILE A 163 -20.48 13.10 -7.71
C ILE A 163 -20.37 14.39 -8.49
N THR A 164 -20.32 15.52 -7.79
CA THR A 164 -20.31 16.86 -8.37
C THR A 164 -18.92 17.48 -8.32
N LYS A 165 -18.10 17.12 -7.33
CA LYS A 165 -16.78 17.71 -7.14
C LYS A 165 -15.80 16.71 -6.55
N TRP A 166 -14.58 16.70 -7.09
CA TRP A 166 -13.41 16.11 -6.46
C TRP A 166 -12.42 17.22 -6.15
N THR A 167 -11.71 17.09 -5.03
CA THR A 167 -10.75 18.09 -4.57
C THR A 167 -9.56 17.35 -3.98
N TRP A 168 -8.43 17.37 -4.68
CA TRP A 168 -7.17 16.82 -4.20
C TRP A 168 -6.34 17.91 -3.55
N ILE A 169 -5.84 17.64 -2.34
CA ILE A 169 -5.08 18.60 -1.55
C ILE A 169 -3.76 17.95 -1.14
N VAL A 170 -2.67 18.65 -1.42
CA VAL A 170 -1.30 18.26 -1.06
C VAL A 170 -0.64 19.49 -0.45
N ASP A 171 -0.03 19.35 0.72
CA ASP A 171 0.62 20.47 1.45
C ASP A 171 -0.29 21.70 1.60
N LYS A 172 -1.58 21.46 1.92
CA LYS A 172 -2.62 22.49 2.03
C LYS A 172 -2.93 23.25 0.73
N LYS A 173 -2.41 22.83 -0.42
CA LYS A 173 -2.71 23.41 -1.73
C LYS A 173 -3.61 22.48 -2.55
N LEU A 174 -4.54 23.07 -3.29
CA LEU A 174 -5.34 22.36 -4.28
C LEU A 174 -4.44 21.95 -5.45
N VAL A 175 -4.40 20.66 -5.77
CA VAL A 175 -3.57 20.12 -6.87
C VAL A 175 -4.38 19.38 -7.95
N GLY A 176 -5.68 19.21 -7.76
CA GLY A 176 -6.52 18.57 -8.77
C GLY A 176 -8.00 18.57 -8.43
N SER A 177 -8.83 18.50 -9.47
CA SER A 177 -10.30 18.55 -9.38
C SER A 177 -11.01 17.37 -10.05
N SER A 178 -10.25 16.42 -10.59
CA SER A 178 -10.77 15.22 -11.27
C SER A 178 -10.90 14.03 -10.31
N ASN A 179 -11.58 12.96 -10.72
CA ASN A 179 -11.61 11.71 -9.96
C ASN A 179 -10.24 10.98 -9.96
N ARG A 180 -9.27 11.44 -10.75
CA ARG A 180 -7.89 10.95 -10.78
C ARG A 180 -6.92 12.07 -10.50
N LEU A 181 -5.80 11.73 -9.86
CA LEU A 181 -4.68 12.62 -9.62
C LEU A 181 -3.41 11.98 -10.17
N ILE A 182 -2.66 12.73 -10.98
CA ILE A 182 -1.31 12.38 -11.42
C ILE A 182 -0.40 13.45 -10.83
N LEU A 183 0.58 13.03 -10.01
CA LEU A 183 1.44 13.95 -9.25
C LEU A 183 2.91 13.55 -9.38
N ASN A 184 3.77 14.51 -9.72
CA ASN A 184 5.22 14.33 -9.73
C ASN A 184 5.81 14.83 -8.41
N VAL A 185 6.53 13.97 -7.69
CA VAL A 185 7.13 14.29 -6.38
C VAL A 185 8.60 13.89 -6.38
N THR A 186 9.49 14.87 -6.50
CA THR A 186 10.93 14.61 -6.67
C THR A 186 11.73 14.70 -5.36
N LYS A 187 11.47 15.71 -4.52
CA LYS A 187 12.33 16.06 -3.38
C LYS A 187 11.87 15.57 -2.00
N LYS A 188 10.62 15.10 -1.86
CA LYS A 188 10.08 14.73 -0.55
C LYS A 188 10.42 13.29 -0.18
N MET A 189 10.66 13.06 1.12
CA MET A 189 10.82 11.72 1.70
C MET A 189 9.47 11.06 2.01
N SER A 190 8.47 11.87 2.34
CA SER A 190 7.10 11.42 2.53
C SER A 190 6.12 12.51 2.13
N ILE A 191 4.89 12.11 1.83
CA ILE A 191 3.83 12.98 1.37
C ILE A 191 2.48 12.48 1.86
N THR A 192 1.64 13.39 2.33
CA THR A 192 0.25 13.08 2.67
C THR A 192 -0.66 13.78 1.67
N ILE A 193 -1.51 13.00 1.02
CA ILE A 193 -2.44 13.47 -0.02
C ILE A 193 -3.85 13.32 0.53
N TYR A 194 -4.61 14.39 0.52
CA TYR A 194 -6.01 14.42 0.96
C TYR A 194 -6.94 14.47 -0.25
N LEU A 195 -8.09 13.82 -0.11
CA LEU A 195 -9.16 13.80 -1.08
C LEU A 195 -10.45 14.21 -0.38
N ASN A 196 -11.06 15.29 -0.88
CA ASN A 196 -12.42 15.68 -0.53
C ASN A 196 -13.33 15.48 -1.74
N MET A 197 -14.56 15.07 -1.48
CA MET A 197 -15.56 14.87 -2.53
C MET A 197 -16.91 15.40 -2.08
N GLU A 198 -17.63 15.98 -3.04
CA GLU A 198 -19.03 16.37 -2.89
C GLU A 198 -19.90 15.61 -3.88
N ALA A 199 -21.10 15.25 -3.44
CA ALA A 199 -22.09 14.58 -4.27
C ALA A 199 -23.50 15.05 -3.94
N THR A 200 -24.41 14.93 -4.89
CA THR A 200 -25.85 15.17 -4.67
C THR A 200 -26.64 13.90 -4.91
N HIS A 201 -27.86 13.84 -4.40
CA HIS A 201 -28.76 12.73 -4.74
C HIS A 201 -29.21 12.88 -6.20
N ARG A 202 -29.12 11.80 -7.00
CA ARG A 202 -29.47 11.83 -8.43
C ARG A 202 -30.90 12.34 -8.68
N TYR A 203 -31.83 11.95 -7.82
CA TYR A 203 -33.26 12.27 -7.94
C TYR A 203 -33.73 13.43 -7.05
N LYS A 204 -32.91 13.92 -6.11
CA LYS A 204 -33.30 14.96 -5.13
C LYS A 204 -32.11 15.87 -4.84
N GLN A 205 -31.88 16.84 -5.73
CA GLN A 205 -30.65 17.65 -5.76
C GLN A 205 -30.52 18.66 -4.60
N THR A 206 -31.50 18.73 -3.69
CA THR A 206 -31.52 19.65 -2.54
C THR A 206 -30.50 19.31 -1.45
N SER A 207 -29.79 18.18 -1.58
CA SER A 207 -28.98 17.62 -0.52
C SER A 207 -27.55 17.31 -0.98
N THR A 208 -26.59 18.05 -0.41
CA THR A 208 -25.15 17.80 -0.59
C THR A 208 -24.65 16.76 0.41
N TYR A 209 -23.83 15.85 -0.11
CA TYR A 209 -23.13 14.80 0.61
C TYR A 209 -21.63 15.06 0.53
N HIS A 210 -20.90 14.70 1.57
CA HIS A 210 -19.47 14.96 1.67
C HIS A 210 -18.70 13.67 1.97
N GLY A 211 -17.56 13.47 1.32
CA GLY A 211 -16.63 12.40 1.63
C GLY A 211 -15.23 12.96 1.81
N THR A 212 -14.48 12.40 2.77
CA THR A 212 -13.08 12.74 3.01
C THR A 212 -12.25 11.48 3.17
N SER A 213 -11.03 11.49 2.64
CA SER A 213 -10.04 10.42 2.83
C SER A 213 -8.63 10.98 2.61
N SER A 214 -7.62 10.22 2.99
CA SER A 214 -6.23 10.59 2.76
C SER A 214 -5.37 9.35 2.51
N ILE A 215 -4.16 9.56 2.01
CA ILE A 215 -3.15 8.53 1.88
C ILE A 215 -1.80 9.14 2.25
N HIS A 216 -1.02 8.40 3.01
CA HIS A 216 0.37 8.73 3.30
C HIS A 216 1.26 7.85 2.42
N LEU A 217 2.18 8.45 1.69
CA LEU A 217 3.14 7.76 0.84
C LEU A 217 4.55 8.13 1.29
N GLU A 218 5.44 7.15 1.30
CA GLU A 218 6.86 7.34 1.61
C GLU A 218 7.70 7.02 0.38
N LYS A 219 8.80 7.74 0.21
CA LYS A 219 9.75 7.47 -0.86
C LYS A 219 10.33 6.05 -0.68
N ASN A 220 10.35 5.29 -1.76
CA ASN A 220 11.09 4.04 -1.81
C ASN A 220 12.56 4.37 -2.04
N LEU A 221 13.42 4.02 -1.08
CA LEU A 221 14.86 4.25 -1.15
C LEU A 221 15.64 3.04 -1.67
N GLY A 222 14.98 1.90 -1.87
CA GLY A 222 15.65 0.63 -2.14
C GLY A 222 16.51 0.16 -0.95
N PRO A 223 17.21 -0.97 -1.09
CA PRO A 223 18.21 -1.40 -0.12
C PRO A 223 19.40 -0.41 -0.09
N ILE A 224 19.92 -0.16 1.11
CA ILE A 224 21.05 0.75 1.36
C ILE A 224 22.31 -0.10 1.53
N ASN A 225 23.45 0.38 1.03
CA ASN A 225 24.76 -0.28 1.07
C ASN A 225 24.80 -1.61 0.30
N THR A 226 24.05 -1.71 -0.80
CA THR A 226 24.19 -2.83 -1.74
C THR A 226 25.48 -2.68 -2.52
N ILE A 227 26.29 -3.74 -2.57
CA ILE A 227 27.51 -3.79 -3.39
C ILE A 227 27.30 -4.84 -4.46
N CYS A 228 27.54 -4.48 -5.72
CA CYS A 228 27.43 -5.39 -6.85
C CYS A 228 28.80 -5.61 -7.49
N TYR A 229 29.05 -6.84 -7.91
CA TYR A 229 30.29 -7.28 -8.56
C TYR A 229 29.95 -7.88 -9.93
N VAL A 230 30.85 -7.71 -10.89
CA VAL A 230 30.74 -8.29 -12.23
C VAL A 230 31.92 -9.20 -12.51
N LYS A 231 31.68 -10.35 -13.15
CA LYS A 231 32.71 -11.28 -13.63
C LYS A 231 32.34 -11.83 -15.02
N PRO A 232 33.27 -11.97 -15.98
CA PRO A 232 34.64 -11.45 -15.94
C PRO A 232 34.65 -9.91 -15.93
N LEU A 233 35.78 -9.29 -15.61
CA LEU A 233 35.91 -7.82 -15.61
C LEU A 233 36.02 -7.25 -17.04
N ASP A 234 36.56 -8.04 -17.96
CA ASP A 234 36.74 -7.70 -19.37
C ASP A 234 36.20 -8.82 -20.26
N GLY A 235 35.83 -8.48 -21.49
CA GLY A 235 35.34 -9.43 -22.48
C GLY A 235 34.96 -8.76 -23.81
N GLU A 236 34.63 -9.58 -24.80
CA GLU A 236 34.09 -9.10 -26.08
C GLU A 236 32.62 -8.70 -25.93
N ALA A 237 32.30 -7.52 -26.45
CA ALA A 237 30.97 -6.93 -26.37
C ALA A 237 29.93 -7.82 -27.07
N ILE A 238 28.75 -7.97 -26.46
CA ILE A 238 27.63 -8.79 -26.94
C ILE A 238 27.91 -10.29 -26.94
N GLU A 239 29.17 -10.73 -26.98
CA GLU A 239 29.54 -12.15 -26.98
C GLU A 239 29.71 -12.70 -25.57
N THR A 240 30.50 -11.99 -24.75
CA THR A 240 30.86 -12.45 -23.40
C THR A 240 29.66 -12.40 -22.46
N ILE A 241 29.44 -13.49 -21.73
CA ILE A 241 28.44 -13.54 -20.66
C ILE A 241 29.07 -13.00 -19.38
N PHE A 242 28.49 -11.92 -18.87
CA PHE A 242 28.85 -11.33 -17.60
C PHE A 242 27.89 -11.80 -16.51
N PHE A 243 28.46 -12.18 -15.38
CA PHE A 243 27.79 -12.56 -14.15
C PHE A 243 27.82 -11.39 -13.19
N ILE A 244 26.66 -10.80 -12.94
CA ILE A 244 26.50 -9.71 -11.96
C ILE A 244 25.87 -10.29 -10.70
N GLN A 245 26.52 -10.07 -9.56
CA GLN A 245 26.04 -10.52 -8.25
C GLN A 245 26.02 -9.36 -7.27
N CYS A 246 24.91 -9.18 -6.55
CA CYS A 246 24.74 -8.08 -5.60
C CYS A 246 24.55 -8.58 -4.17
N GLU A 247 25.48 -8.23 -3.28
CA GLU A 247 25.38 -8.50 -1.85
C GLU A 247 24.50 -7.46 -1.16
N ASN A 248 23.41 -7.92 -0.54
CA ASN A 248 22.48 -7.08 0.20
C ASN A 248 22.49 -7.44 1.68
N LYS A 249 23.23 -6.67 2.50
CA LYS A 249 23.32 -6.91 3.94
C LYS A 249 22.07 -6.49 4.72
N ASN A 250 21.29 -5.53 4.20
CA ASN A 250 20.21 -4.85 4.94
C ASN A 250 18.82 -4.91 4.27
N ALA A 251 18.58 -5.86 3.37
CA ALA A 251 17.27 -5.98 2.73
C ALA A 251 16.28 -6.73 3.62
N LEU A 252 15.38 -5.98 4.28
CA LEU A 252 14.32 -6.52 5.15
C LEU A 252 13.30 -7.40 4.41
N TYR A 253 13.13 -7.22 3.09
CA TYR A 253 12.13 -7.93 2.30
C TYR A 253 12.77 -8.46 1.01
N LYS A 254 12.49 -9.73 0.69
CA LYS A 254 12.93 -10.41 -0.54
C LYS A 254 11.70 -10.91 -1.32
N PRO A 255 11.78 -11.14 -2.64
CA PRO A 255 12.95 -10.98 -3.48
C PRO A 255 13.15 -9.51 -3.88
N LEU A 256 14.41 -9.10 -4.01
CA LEU A 256 14.76 -7.83 -4.61
C LEU A 256 14.69 -7.97 -6.14
N GLN A 257 14.42 -6.85 -6.81
CA GLN A 257 14.47 -6.80 -8.27
C GLN A 257 15.73 -6.05 -8.71
N TYR A 258 16.50 -6.65 -9.59
CA TYR A 258 17.75 -6.12 -10.11
C TYR A 258 17.60 -5.75 -11.58
N CYS A 259 17.78 -4.49 -11.90
CA CYS A 259 17.74 -3.96 -13.26
C CYS A 259 19.16 -3.55 -13.67
N VAL A 260 19.72 -4.22 -14.67
CA VAL A 260 21.05 -3.89 -15.20
C VAL A 260 20.90 -2.81 -16.27
N GLY A 261 21.67 -1.74 -16.12
CA GLY A 261 21.65 -0.59 -17.01
C GLY A 261 23.04 -0.10 -17.40
N ILE A 262 23.10 0.59 -18.54
CA ILE A 262 24.29 1.28 -19.03
C ILE A 262 23.87 2.69 -19.42
N ARG A 263 24.53 3.71 -18.89
CA ARG A 263 24.20 5.13 -19.12
C ARG A 263 22.69 5.39 -18.89
N SER A 264 22.14 4.83 -17.82
CA SER A 264 20.71 4.91 -17.48
C SER A 264 19.73 4.27 -18.49
N LEU A 265 20.21 3.45 -19.43
CA LEU A 265 19.37 2.63 -20.30
C LEU A 265 19.36 1.18 -19.80
N LEU A 266 18.18 0.57 -19.73
CA LEU A 266 18.01 -0.82 -19.35
C LEU A 266 18.62 -1.73 -20.42
N VAL A 267 19.51 -2.65 -20.03
CA VAL A 267 20.16 -3.61 -20.93
C VAL A 267 19.33 -4.87 -21.12
N ASP A 268 18.71 -5.35 -20.03
CA ASP A 268 17.85 -6.53 -20.02
C ASP A 268 16.69 -6.33 -19.02
N GLU A 269 15.63 -7.12 -19.16
CA GLU A 269 14.53 -7.17 -18.21
C GLU A 269 15.04 -7.41 -16.78
N CYS A 270 14.49 -6.67 -15.83
CA CYS A 270 14.91 -6.77 -14.45
C CYS A 270 14.62 -8.16 -13.86
N LYS A 271 15.64 -8.79 -13.27
CA LYS A 271 15.56 -10.15 -12.71
C LYS A 271 15.34 -10.13 -11.20
N THR A 272 14.84 -11.23 -10.63
CA THR A 272 14.72 -11.43 -9.17
C THR A 272 15.81 -12.32 -8.59
N ASP A 273 16.60 -12.95 -9.45
CA ASP A 273 17.71 -13.80 -9.05
C ASP A 273 18.89 -12.95 -8.59
N GLU A 274 19.58 -13.40 -7.54
CA GLU A 274 20.76 -12.71 -7.00
C GLU A 274 21.98 -12.79 -7.93
N LEU A 275 21.98 -13.77 -8.86
CA LEU A 275 22.97 -13.94 -9.92
C LEU A 275 22.32 -13.62 -11.26
N ILE A 276 22.80 -12.56 -11.91
CA ILE A 276 22.28 -12.08 -13.18
C ILE A 276 23.29 -12.42 -14.27
N MET A 277 22.84 -13.14 -15.30
CA MET A 277 23.64 -13.44 -16.49
C MET A 277 23.21 -12.52 -17.62
N VAL A 278 24.13 -11.69 -18.12
CA VAL A 278 23.81 -10.69 -19.14
C VAL A 278 24.96 -10.53 -20.13
N ARG A 279 24.63 -10.23 -21.38
CA ARG A 279 25.60 -9.79 -22.39
C ARG A 279 25.55 -8.28 -22.47
N LEU A 280 26.71 -7.64 -22.40
CA LEU A 280 26.81 -6.19 -22.32
C LEU A 280 27.29 -5.62 -23.67
N PRO A 281 26.73 -4.51 -24.15
CA PRO A 281 27.32 -3.73 -25.24
C PRO A 281 28.63 -3.08 -24.78
N PRO A 282 29.41 -2.45 -25.70
CA PRO A 282 30.66 -1.79 -25.34
C PRO A 282 30.45 -0.73 -24.24
N THR A 283 31.01 -0.98 -23.05
CA THR A 283 30.92 -0.08 -21.90
C THR A 283 32.09 -0.29 -20.95
N SER A 284 32.47 0.76 -20.23
CA SER A 284 33.40 0.70 -19.10
C SER A 284 32.69 0.67 -17.74
N ASN A 285 31.39 0.99 -17.71
CA ASN A 285 30.61 1.10 -16.48
C ASN A 285 29.25 0.40 -16.64
N VAL A 286 28.86 -0.34 -15.60
CA VAL A 286 27.56 -0.99 -15.50
C VAL A 286 26.87 -0.47 -14.25
N GLU A 287 25.63 -0.03 -14.40
CA GLU A 287 24.77 0.43 -13.31
C GLU A 287 23.80 -0.69 -12.96
N VAL A 288 23.62 -0.98 -11.67
CA VAL A 288 22.61 -1.95 -11.21
C VAL A 288 21.65 -1.23 -10.28
N GLN A 289 20.40 -1.12 -10.71
CA GLN A 289 19.33 -0.61 -9.87
C GLN A 289 18.69 -1.76 -9.10
N VAL A 290 18.66 -1.66 -7.77
CA VAL A 290 18.08 -2.67 -6.88
C VAL A 290 16.82 -2.12 -6.23
N CYS A 291 15.69 -2.81 -6.37
CA CYS A 291 14.36 -2.35 -5.97
C CYS A 291 13.64 -3.33 -5.05
#